data_AF-A0A956D7J1-F1
#
_entry.id   AF-A0A956D7J1-F1
#
_cell.length_a   1.000
_cell.length_b   1.000
_cell.length_c   1.000
_cell.angle_alpha   90.00
_cell.angle_beta   90.00
_cell.angle_gamma   90.00
#
_symmetry.space_group_name_H-M   'P 1'
#
loop_
_entity.id
_entity.type
_entity.pdbx_description
1 polymer ?
#
loop_
_entity_poly.entity_id
_entity_poly.type
_entity_poly.pdbx_seq_one_letter_code
_entity_poly.pdbx_strand_id
1 'polypeptide(L)'
;MRAALEGDRALTTRPVSGAALHTFSTFARHPRGMSRRLCLALLTLTLACGDDDGPAGPAGDGGTPDGGGAPTYHQDVAPIVARHCLTCHVEGGIGPFPLDTFEGVREVGPQARLAVSRRQMPPWMPDPECGDLANERLLTDDEIEVFTAWVRGGMLRGDPATATPIEPTDPPIFTPTHTAAAPSYTPNADLPDDYRCFVLDFEFTEDSYLTASTVVPDASALVHHVLVYALGPEDVAAAEALDAAEEGPGYTCFGGPLPMEGGMSAASSSSLPTQLGAWVPGLLPAIYPEGVGIPIRAGSRVVMQLHYNLLSAEPVPDATQFAMRLTTTPVTQAIDTHPLPKLDLAIPPGEASAVQTQFFRNSRSTPMTIQGLTGHMHLLGKSIRGQVVRADGTEECGLRIPDWDFNWQQ
;
A
#
# COMPACT_ATOMS: atom_id res chain seq x y z
N MET A 1 -50.36 -1.15 -54.37
CA MET A 1 -50.67 -2.37 -55.15
C MET A 1 -49.99 -3.53 -54.42
N ARG A 2 -50.78 -4.42 -53.76
CA ARG A 2 -50.56 -5.82 -53.27
C ARG A 2 -49.12 -6.30 -52.96
N ALA A 3 -48.79 -7.12 -51.96
CA ALA A 3 -49.45 -7.81 -50.83
C ALA A 3 -48.28 -8.48 -50.03
N ALA A 4 -48.23 -8.38 -48.70
CA ALA A 4 -48.44 -9.46 -47.70
C ALA A 4 -47.97 -10.88 -48.10
N LEU A 5 -47.13 -11.50 -47.26
CA LEU A 5 -47.29 -12.88 -46.75
C LEU A 5 -46.43 -13.13 -45.50
N GLU A 6 -47.06 -13.81 -44.55
CA GLU A 6 -46.68 -14.17 -43.17
C GLU A 6 -45.65 -15.30 -43.07
N GLY A 7 -45.07 -15.49 -41.88
CA GLY A 7 -44.20 -16.64 -41.57
C GLY A 7 -43.73 -16.66 -40.12
N ASP A 8 -44.66 -16.84 -39.20
CA ASP A 8 -44.48 -17.06 -37.77
C ASP A 8 -43.79 -18.41 -37.47
N ARG A 9 -42.81 -18.46 -36.57
CA ARG A 9 -42.38 -19.71 -35.89
C ARG A 9 -41.59 -19.41 -34.61
N ALA A 10 -42.32 -19.44 -33.51
CA ALA A 10 -41.81 -19.59 -32.15
C ALA A 10 -40.99 -20.89 -31.99
N LEU A 11 -39.83 -20.79 -31.34
CA LEU A 11 -39.11 -21.92 -30.76
C LEU A 11 -39.13 -21.77 -29.25
N THR A 12 -40.09 -22.45 -28.64
CA THR A 12 -40.13 -22.73 -27.21
C THR A 12 -39.39 -24.04 -26.96
N THR A 13 -38.31 -24.01 -26.17
CA THR A 13 -37.74 -25.22 -25.57
C THR A 13 -37.68 -25.05 -24.05
N ARG A 14 -38.44 -25.91 -23.38
CA ARG A 14 -38.60 -26.04 -21.92
C ARG A 14 -37.29 -26.51 -21.26
N PRO A 15 -37.14 -26.26 -19.94
CA PRO A 15 -35.91 -26.55 -19.20
C PRO A 15 -35.79 -28.04 -18.87
N VAL A 16 -34.56 -28.56 -18.91
CA VAL A 16 -34.24 -29.89 -18.38
C VAL A 16 -33.86 -29.73 -16.91
N SER A 17 -34.75 -30.24 -16.06
CA SER A 17 -34.48 -30.52 -14.65
C SER A 17 -33.56 -31.72 -14.55
N GLY A 18 -32.48 -31.60 -13.79
CA GLY A 18 -31.50 -32.66 -13.56
C GLY A 18 -30.82 -32.46 -12.21
N ALA A 19 -31.57 -32.78 -11.15
CA ALA A 19 -31.02 -32.93 -9.80
C ALA A 19 -30.05 -34.13 -9.77
N ALA A 20 -28.80 -33.89 -9.40
CA ALA A 20 -27.87 -34.93 -8.98
C ALA A 20 -27.31 -34.55 -7.61
N LEU A 21 -27.95 -35.12 -6.59
CA LEU A 21 -27.40 -35.26 -5.24
C LEU A 21 -26.14 -36.13 -5.32
N HIS A 22 -24.98 -35.58 -4.99
CA HIS A 22 -23.85 -36.38 -4.54
C HIS A 22 -23.46 -35.98 -3.13
N THR A 23 -24.06 -36.71 -2.19
CA THR A 23 -23.55 -36.97 -0.85
C THR A 23 -22.19 -37.66 -0.95
N PHE A 24 -21.15 -37.09 -0.35
CA PHE A 24 -20.01 -37.86 0.15
C PHE A 24 -19.75 -37.47 1.60
N SER A 25 -20.15 -38.38 2.50
CA SER A 25 -19.74 -38.35 3.89
C SER A 25 -18.34 -38.94 4.05
N THR A 26 -17.61 -38.30 4.95
CA THR A 26 -16.37 -38.62 5.67
C THR A 26 -15.97 -40.09 5.86
N PHE A 27 -14.65 -40.40 5.77
CA PHE A 27 -13.78 -40.68 6.92
C PHE A 27 -12.37 -41.20 6.53
N ALA A 28 -11.35 -40.59 7.14
CA ALA A 28 -10.06 -41.11 7.64
C ALA A 28 -9.06 -41.86 6.72
N ARG A 29 -7.81 -41.38 6.71
CA ARG A 29 -6.72 -41.93 7.58
C ARG A 29 -5.40 -41.17 7.40
N HIS A 30 -4.83 -40.73 8.52
CA HIS A 30 -3.40 -40.41 8.66
C HIS A 30 -2.53 -41.65 8.43
N PRO A 31 -1.32 -41.49 7.87
CA PRO A 31 -0.18 -42.31 8.23
C PRO A 31 0.83 -41.51 9.06
N ARG A 32 1.07 -42.01 10.28
CA ARG A 32 2.23 -41.67 11.10
C ARG A 32 3.48 -42.35 10.55
N GLY A 33 4.57 -41.59 10.52
CA GLY A 33 5.90 -42.08 10.89
C GLY A 33 6.80 -42.57 9.75
N MET A 34 7.89 -41.83 9.49
CA MET A 34 9.18 -42.49 9.27
C MET A 34 10.38 -41.58 9.60
N SER A 35 11.05 -41.99 10.68
CA SER A 35 12.51 -42.00 10.88
C SER A 35 13.35 -40.75 10.59
N ARG A 36 13.73 -40.07 11.68
CA ARG A 36 14.92 -39.23 11.78
C ARG A 36 16.17 -40.06 11.45
N ARG A 37 16.93 -39.67 10.42
CA ARG A 37 18.32 -40.08 10.24
C ARG A 37 19.22 -38.89 10.55
N LEU A 38 19.83 -38.96 11.73
CA LEU A 38 20.88 -38.07 12.21
C LEU A 38 22.19 -38.52 11.54
N CYS A 39 22.69 -37.76 10.56
CA CYS A 39 24.06 -37.93 10.06
C CYS A 39 25.00 -37.14 10.96
N LEU A 40 25.68 -37.85 11.85
CA LEU A 40 26.74 -37.34 12.71
C LEU A 40 28.04 -37.33 11.88
N ALA A 41 28.44 -36.17 11.36
CA ALA A 41 29.76 -35.98 10.77
C ALA A 41 30.75 -35.58 11.87
N LEU A 42 31.59 -36.53 12.28
CA LEU A 42 32.78 -36.31 13.10
C LEU A 42 33.82 -35.54 12.27
N LEU A 43 34.05 -34.27 12.59
CA LEU A 43 35.22 -33.53 12.11
C LEU A 43 36.28 -33.57 13.22
N THR A 44 37.35 -34.31 12.93
CA THR A 44 38.55 -34.42 13.77
C THR A 44 39.32 -33.11 13.79
N LEU A 45 39.56 -32.58 14.99
CA LEU A 45 40.40 -31.43 15.27
C LEU A 45 41.87 -31.87 15.26
N THR A 46 42.63 -31.52 14.23
CA THR A 46 44.11 -31.61 14.26
C THR A 46 44.68 -30.23 14.56
N LEU A 47 45.20 -30.07 15.78
CA LEU A 47 46.15 -29.00 16.12
C LEU A 47 47.44 -29.23 15.33
N ALA A 48 47.84 -28.26 14.53
CA ALA A 48 49.21 -28.12 14.05
C ALA A 48 49.68 -26.70 14.40
N CYS A 49 50.61 -26.63 15.36
CA CYS A 49 51.45 -25.46 15.57
C CYS A 49 52.48 -25.44 14.44
N GLY A 50 52.58 -24.33 13.72
CA GLY A 50 53.61 -24.07 12.74
C GLY A 50 53.91 -22.57 12.75
N ASP A 51 55.00 -22.21 13.41
CA ASP A 51 55.67 -20.93 13.27
C ASP A 51 56.27 -20.85 11.87
N ASP A 52 55.96 -19.80 11.11
CA ASP A 52 56.73 -19.41 9.92
C ASP A 52 56.78 -17.88 9.82
N ASP A 53 57.94 -17.35 10.22
CA ASP A 53 58.38 -15.97 9.99
C ASP A 53 58.74 -15.77 8.51
N GLY A 54 58.07 -14.84 7.84
CA GLY A 54 58.40 -14.40 6.47
C GLY A 54 58.03 -12.93 6.25
N PRO A 55 58.84 -12.14 5.51
CA PRO A 55 58.89 -10.69 5.64
C PRO A 55 57.78 -9.95 4.88
N ALA A 56 57.37 -8.82 5.46
CA ALA A 56 56.38 -7.88 4.91
C ALA A 56 56.80 -7.29 3.56
N GLY A 57 55.94 -7.44 2.55
CA GLY A 57 55.91 -6.59 1.35
C GLY A 57 55.11 -5.31 1.62
N PRO A 58 55.33 -4.22 0.85
CA PRO A 58 54.77 -2.91 1.17
C PRO A 58 53.25 -2.91 0.96
N ALA A 59 52.54 -2.43 1.97
CA ALA A 59 51.10 -2.20 1.91
C ALA A 59 50.79 -1.16 0.80
N GLY A 60 49.90 -1.55 -0.11
CA GLY A 60 49.20 -0.60 -0.96
C GLY A 60 48.31 0.27 -0.09
N ASP A 61 48.37 1.57 -0.36
CA ASP A 61 47.58 2.64 0.25
C ASP A 61 46.08 2.42 0.00
N GLY A 62 45.45 1.67 0.90
CA GLY A 62 44.00 1.64 1.08
C GLY A 62 43.67 2.62 2.19
N GLY A 63 43.40 3.87 1.80
CA GLY A 63 43.03 4.94 2.72
C GLY A 63 41.93 4.51 3.68
N THR A 64 42.30 4.33 4.95
CA THR A 64 41.40 4.32 6.08
C THR A 64 40.75 5.71 6.20
N PRO A 65 39.41 5.81 6.34
CA PRO A 65 38.80 7.07 6.74
C PRO A 65 39.29 7.44 8.15
N ASP A 66 39.81 8.65 8.25
CA ASP A 66 40.39 9.26 9.44
C ASP A 66 39.30 9.55 10.51
N GLY A 67 39.54 9.18 11.78
CA GLY A 67 39.24 10.08 12.92
C GLY A 67 37.83 10.22 13.52
N GLY A 68 36.89 9.28 13.36
CA GLY A 68 35.59 9.30 14.09
C GLY A 68 35.54 8.28 15.23
N GLY A 69 35.17 8.68 16.45
CA GLY A 69 34.87 7.74 17.53
C GLY A 69 33.72 6.77 17.17
N ALA A 70 33.50 5.74 17.98
CA ALA A 70 32.35 4.84 17.78
C ALA A 70 31.04 5.66 17.72
N PRO A 71 30.10 5.35 16.80
CA PRO A 71 28.88 6.11 16.65
C PRO A 71 28.10 6.22 17.96
N THR A 72 27.38 7.33 18.15
CA THR A 72 26.56 7.60 19.32
C THR A 72 25.16 8.05 18.94
N TYR A 73 24.21 7.92 19.88
CA TYR A 73 22.82 8.19 19.57
C TYR A 73 22.57 9.66 19.17
N HIS A 74 23.00 10.62 19.99
CA HIS A 74 22.69 12.03 19.75
C HIS A 74 23.33 12.60 18.48
N GLN A 75 24.48 12.09 18.08
CA GLN A 75 25.29 12.58 16.97
C GLN A 75 24.88 11.89 15.66
N ASP A 76 24.71 10.56 15.69
CA ASP A 76 24.69 9.79 14.46
C ASP A 76 23.35 9.08 14.22
N VAL A 77 22.70 8.55 15.27
CA VAL A 77 21.51 7.70 15.11
C VAL A 77 20.21 8.49 15.20
N ALA A 78 20.13 9.48 16.07
CA ALA A 78 18.91 10.28 16.26
C ALA A 78 18.44 10.97 14.96
N PRO A 79 19.33 11.52 14.09
CA PRO A 79 18.90 12.05 12.79
C PRO A 79 18.34 10.98 11.85
N ILE A 80 18.89 9.76 11.86
CA ILE A 80 18.40 8.63 11.04
C ILE A 80 17.00 8.23 11.50
N VAL A 81 16.82 8.06 12.82
CA VAL A 81 15.54 7.69 13.41
C VAL A 81 14.49 8.76 13.14
N ALA A 82 14.84 10.03 13.32
CA ALA A 82 13.95 11.15 13.09
C ALA A 82 13.44 11.20 11.64
N ARG A 83 14.34 11.05 10.67
CA ARG A 83 14.01 11.13 9.24
C ARG A 83 13.16 9.97 8.75
N HIS A 84 13.45 8.75 9.21
CA HIS A 84 12.93 7.54 8.58
C HIS A 84 11.89 6.78 9.41
N CYS A 85 11.88 6.95 10.72
CA CYS A 85 11.08 6.12 11.62
C CYS A 85 9.93 6.89 12.29
N LEU A 86 10.12 8.16 12.63
CA LEU A 86 9.19 8.91 13.48
C LEU A 86 7.87 9.31 12.81
N THR A 87 7.71 9.09 11.50
CA THR A 87 6.38 9.19 10.87
C THR A 87 5.40 8.16 11.46
N CYS A 88 5.90 6.99 11.87
CA CYS A 88 5.07 5.91 12.39
C CYS A 88 5.39 5.55 13.84
N HIS A 89 6.67 5.55 14.21
CA HIS A 89 7.17 5.10 15.51
C HIS A 89 7.31 6.26 16.50
N VAL A 90 6.19 6.91 16.82
CA VAL A 90 6.07 7.91 17.89
C VAL A 90 5.04 7.44 18.91
N GLU A 91 5.02 8.03 20.10
CA GLU A 91 3.98 7.75 21.08
C GLU A 91 2.59 8.02 20.47
N GLY A 92 1.70 7.02 20.52
CA GLY A 92 0.36 7.08 19.90
C GLY A 92 0.34 6.98 18.37
N GLY A 93 1.49 6.76 17.72
CA GLY A 93 1.59 6.50 16.29
C GLY A 93 1.15 5.09 15.87
N ILE A 94 1.14 4.84 14.57
CA ILE A 94 0.74 3.53 14.00
C ILE A 94 1.79 2.43 14.22
N GLY A 95 3.04 2.81 14.52
CA GLY A 95 4.09 1.88 14.88
C GLY A 95 3.79 1.21 16.22
N PRO A 96 4.07 -0.10 16.39
CA PRO A 96 3.72 -0.84 17.60
C PRO A 96 4.50 -0.40 18.87
N PHE A 97 5.52 0.44 18.71
CA PHE A 97 6.32 1.00 19.79
C PHE A 97 6.93 2.34 19.35
N PRO A 98 7.14 3.28 20.29
CA PRO A 98 7.77 4.57 20.01
C PRO A 98 9.29 4.46 19.88
N LEU A 99 9.87 5.29 19.02
CA LEU A 99 11.31 5.43 18.78
C LEU A 99 11.79 6.88 18.94
N ASP A 100 10.95 7.75 19.49
CA ASP A 100 11.20 9.18 19.71
C ASP A 100 12.13 9.48 20.91
N THR A 101 12.62 8.43 21.59
CA THR A 101 13.57 8.52 22.71
C THR A 101 14.75 7.56 22.54
N PHE A 102 15.89 7.90 23.14
CA PHE A 102 17.06 7.01 23.17
C PHE A 102 16.72 5.64 23.77
N GLU A 103 15.96 5.65 24.87
CA GLU A 103 15.55 4.45 25.60
C GLU A 103 14.73 3.53 24.69
N GLY A 104 13.75 4.07 23.97
CA GLY A 104 12.92 3.32 23.03
C GLY A 104 13.76 2.69 21.91
N VAL A 105 14.64 3.48 21.26
CA VAL A 105 15.52 2.97 20.19
C VAL A 105 16.48 1.90 20.71
N ARG A 106 17.05 2.10 21.91
CA ARG A 106 17.98 1.14 22.52
C ARG A 106 17.31 -0.18 22.89
N GLU A 107 16.06 -0.14 23.35
CA GLU A 107 15.31 -1.33 23.75
C GLU A 107 15.12 -2.33 22.59
N VAL A 108 14.83 -1.81 21.40
CA VAL A 108 14.62 -2.63 20.19
C VAL A 108 15.80 -2.64 19.22
N GLY A 109 16.93 -2.04 19.59
CA GLY A 109 18.08 -1.81 18.72
C GLY A 109 18.55 -3.05 17.91
N PRO A 110 18.72 -4.24 18.53
CA PRO A 110 19.09 -5.46 17.81
C PRO A 110 18.07 -5.88 16.73
N GLN A 111 16.78 -5.72 17.01
CA GLN A 111 15.66 -6.04 16.12
C GLN A 111 15.56 -4.99 15.01
N ALA A 112 15.63 -3.71 15.37
CA ALA A 112 15.65 -2.58 14.44
C ALA A 112 16.81 -2.71 13.45
N ARG A 113 18.02 -3.06 13.92
CA ARG A 113 19.18 -3.35 13.07
C ARG A 113 18.88 -4.45 12.05
N LEU A 114 18.19 -5.51 12.45
CA LEU A 114 17.83 -6.60 11.53
C LEU A 114 16.81 -6.13 10.49
N ALA A 115 15.83 -5.32 10.89
CA ALA A 115 14.81 -4.78 9.99
C ALA A 115 15.42 -3.82 8.96
N VAL A 116 16.26 -2.87 9.38
CA VAL A 116 16.89 -1.90 8.45
C VAL A 116 17.95 -2.55 7.56
N SER A 117 18.78 -3.46 8.09
CA SER A 117 19.79 -4.17 7.28
C SER A 117 19.20 -5.10 6.23
N ARG A 118 17.94 -5.51 6.40
CA ARG A 118 17.17 -6.28 5.42
C ARG A 118 16.24 -5.41 4.58
N ARG A 119 16.31 -4.08 4.71
CA ARG A 119 15.43 -3.12 4.03
C ARG A 119 13.94 -3.40 4.22
N GLN A 120 13.56 -4.03 5.35
CA GLN A 120 12.16 -4.22 5.73
C GLN A 120 11.56 -2.95 6.32
N MET A 121 12.42 -2.11 6.91
CA MET A 121 12.03 -0.85 7.53
C MET A 121 12.95 0.30 7.11
N PRO A 122 12.38 1.50 6.90
CA PRO A 122 10.94 1.73 6.75
C PRO A 122 10.44 1.04 5.47
N PRO A 123 9.15 0.67 5.41
CA PRO A 123 8.65 -0.08 4.27
C PRO A 123 8.64 0.84 3.04
N TRP A 124 9.28 0.39 1.97
CA TRP A 124 9.33 1.04 0.67
C TRP A 124 9.67 0.00 -0.38
N MET A 125 8.68 -0.36 -1.19
CA MET A 125 8.82 -1.38 -2.23
C MET A 125 9.28 -0.84 -3.60
N PRO A 126 9.01 0.43 -3.98
CA PRO A 126 9.53 0.94 -5.23
C PRO A 126 11.06 0.92 -5.27
N ASP A 127 11.58 0.53 -6.42
CA ASP A 127 13.00 0.44 -6.68
C ASP A 127 13.59 1.84 -6.93
N PRO A 128 14.59 2.28 -6.13
CA PRO A 128 15.18 3.62 -6.27
C PRO A 128 15.92 3.82 -7.60
N GLU A 129 16.30 2.75 -8.31
CA GLU A 129 16.88 2.88 -9.64
C GLU A 129 15.83 3.15 -10.74
N CYS A 130 14.53 3.12 -10.42
CA CYS A 130 13.42 3.45 -11.33
C CYS A 130 13.11 4.96 -11.35
N GLY A 131 14.06 5.80 -10.93
CA GLY A 131 13.93 7.24 -10.88
C GLY A 131 13.48 7.76 -9.53
N ASP A 132 13.57 9.07 -9.35
CA ASP A 132 13.30 9.72 -8.07
C ASP A 132 11.78 9.80 -7.83
N LEU A 133 11.30 9.08 -6.82
CA LEU A 133 9.93 9.17 -6.36
C LEU A 133 9.83 10.10 -5.15
N ALA A 134 8.76 10.89 -5.11
CA ALA A 134 8.51 11.78 -3.98
C ALA A 134 8.30 10.97 -2.69
N ASN A 135 8.85 11.48 -1.58
CA ASN A 135 8.75 10.88 -0.25
C ASN A 135 9.37 9.48 -0.14
N GLU A 136 10.44 9.19 -0.89
CA GLU A 136 11.25 8.00 -0.66
C GLU A 136 11.77 7.97 0.79
N ARG A 137 11.64 6.80 1.43
CA ARG A 137 11.96 6.63 2.87
C ARG A 137 13.14 5.70 3.12
N LEU A 138 13.82 5.25 2.07
CA LEU A 138 14.90 4.28 2.22
C LEU A 138 16.04 4.87 3.07
N LEU A 139 16.59 4.03 3.95
CA LEU A 139 17.92 4.30 4.50
C LEU A 139 18.97 4.04 3.40
N THR A 140 19.94 4.93 3.36
CA THR A 140 21.18 4.75 2.60
C THR A 140 22.05 3.64 3.23
N ASP A 141 22.96 3.05 2.46
CA ASP A 141 23.86 2.02 2.98
C ASP A 141 24.74 2.55 4.12
N ASP A 142 25.17 3.82 4.04
CA ASP A 142 25.94 4.48 5.08
C ASP A 142 25.12 4.66 6.37
N GLU A 143 23.85 5.08 6.28
CA GLU A 143 22.96 5.16 7.44
C GLU A 143 22.72 3.79 8.08
N ILE A 144 22.57 2.73 7.27
CA ILE A 144 22.44 1.36 7.76
C ILE A 144 23.71 0.93 8.50
N GLU A 145 24.89 1.25 7.98
CA GLU A 145 26.17 0.91 8.63
C GLU A 145 26.37 1.70 9.92
N VAL A 146 26.07 3.00 9.94
CA VAL A 146 26.11 3.83 11.16
C VAL A 146 25.21 3.23 12.25
N PHE A 147 23.95 2.92 11.92
CA PHE A 147 23.02 2.31 12.86
C PHE A 147 23.53 0.93 13.32
N THR A 148 24.06 0.12 12.41
CA THR A 148 24.60 -1.21 12.69
C THR A 148 25.81 -1.16 13.60
N ALA A 149 26.75 -0.25 13.33
CA ALA A 149 27.95 -0.03 14.12
C ALA A 149 27.60 0.48 15.52
N TRP A 150 26.64 1.40 15.66
CA TRP A 150 26.12 1.85 16.95
C TRP A 150 25.55 0.70 17.79
N VAL A 151 24.71 -0.16 17.19
CA VAL A 151 24.13 -1.32 17.88
C VAL A 151 25.22 -2.32 18.30
N ARG A 152 26.19 -2.61 17.42
CA ARG A 152 27.33 -3.50 17.72
C ARG A 152 28.25 -2.92 18.79
N GLY A 153 28.40 -1.59 18.82
CA GLY A 153 29.25 -0.84 19.74
C GLY A 153 28.64 -0.61 21.14
N GLY A 154 27.51 -1.23 21.44
CA GLY A 154 26.87 -1.14 22.77
C GLY A 154 25.86 0.00 22.92
N MET A 155 25.42 0.60 21.82
CA MET A 155 24.35 1.61 21.79
C MET A 155 24.65 2.81 22.69
N LEU A 156 25.83 3.41 22.51
CA LEU A 156 26.30 4.55 23.31
C LEU A 156 25.38 5.76 23.13
N ARG A 157 24.98 6.41 24.22
CA ARG A 157 24.09 7.59 24.16
C ARG A 157 24.73 8.79 23.47
N GLY A 158 26.01 9.05 23.73
CA GLY A 158 26.66 10.31 23.35
C GLY A 158 26.19 11.48 24.21
N ASP A 159 26.79 12.65 23.98
CA ASP A 159 26.47 13.89 24.69
C ASP A 159 25.37 14.68 23.94
N PRO A 160 24.21 14.97 24.56
CA PRO A 160 23.18 15.83 23.97
C PRO A 160 23.69 17.20 23.53
N ALA A 161 24.73 17.74 24.18
CA ALA A 161 25.29 19.06 23.85
C ALA A 161 26.02 19.09 22.49
N THR A 162 26.33 17.92 21.94
CA THR A 162 26.95 17.76 20.61
C THR A 162 26.03 17.03 19.64
N ALA A 163 24.72 16.98 19.95
CA ALA A 163 23.74 16.37 19.07
C ALA A 163 23.77 17.01 17.69
N THR A 164 23.70 16.18 16.64
CA THR A 164 23.51 16.67 15.29
C THR A 164 22.10 17.26 15.19
N PRO A 165 21.95 18.51 14.70
CA PRO A 165 20.63 19.10 14.51
C PRO A 165 19.75 18.17 13.66
N ILE A 166 18.57 17.86 14.17
CA ILE A 166 17.55 17.14 13.44
C ILE A 166 16.76 18.19 12.67
N GLU A 167 16.90 18.19 11.35
CA GLU A 167 16.03 18.99 10.50
C GLU A 167 14.59 18.46 10.67
N PRO A 168 13.60 19.29 11.01
CA PRO A 168 12.23 18.86 11.12
C PRO A 168 11.76 18.29 9.78
N THR A 169 11.58 16.97 9.72
CA THR A 169 10.82 16.32 8.65
C THR A 169 9.38 16.23 9.10
N ASP A 170 8.75 17.39 9.35
CA ASP A 170 7.32 17.39 9.65
C ASP A 170 6.60 16.79 8.43
N PRO A 171 5.73 15.78 8.63
CA PRO A 171 4.96 15.25 7.53
C PRO A 171 4.18 16.40 6.87
N PRO A 172 3.98 16.36 5.55
CA PRO A 172 3.21 17.39 4.86
C PRO A 172 1.83 17.50 5.49
N ILE A 173 1.54 18.65 6.09
CA ILE A 173 0.24 18.97 6.68
C ILE A 173 -0.49 19.98 5.81
N PHE A 174 -1.81 19.88 5.76
CA PHE A 174 -2.68 20.91 5.20
C PHE A 174 -3.79 21.21 6.20
N THR A 175 -4.32 22.43 6.17
CA THR A 175 -5.53 22.78 6.92
C THR A 175 -6.75 22.28 6.14
N PRO A 176 -7.54 21.35 6.68
CA PRO A 176 -8.77 20.91 6.03
C PRO A 176 -9.78 22.04 5.98
N THR A 177 -10.47 22.14 4.84
CA THR A 177 -11.64 23.00 4.67
C THR A 177 -12.94 22.27 5.01
N HIS A 178 -12.92 20.94 4.86
CA HIS A 178 -14.07 20.06 5.01
C HIS A 178 -13.61 18.73 5.61
N THR A 179 -14.52 18.08 6.32
CA THR A 179 -14.32 16.74 6.88
C THR A 179 -15.60 15.93 6.70
N ALA A 180 -15.46 14.64 6.44
CA ALA A 180 -16.56 13.68 6.38
C ALA A 180 -16.17 12.46 7.22
N ALA A 181 -17.04 12.03 8.13
CA ALA A 181 -16.77 10.91 9.03
C ALA A 181 -17.62 9.71 8.67
N ALA A 182 -17.04 8.51 8.73
CA ALA A 182 -17.82 7.28 8.73
C ALA A 182 -18.70 7.22 9.99
N PRO A 183 -19.92 6.65 9.91
CA PRO A 183 -20.67 6.32 11.11
C PRO A 183 -19.86 5.34 11.97
N SER A 184 -20.05 5.40 13.30
CA SER A 184 -19.35 4.48 14.18
C SER A 184 -19.73 3.03 13.89
N TYR A 185 -18.73 2.20 13.60
CA TYR A 185 -18.89 0.80 13.24
C TYR A 185 -17.94 -0.09 14.04
N THR A 186 -18.43 -1.22 14.56
CA THR A 186 -17.59 -2.27 15.13
C THR A 186 -17.49 -3.42 14.13
N PRO A 187 -16.28 -3.76 13.65
CA PRO A 187 -16.08 -4.86 12.72
C PRO A 187 -16.60 -6.21 13.24
N ASN A 188 -17.03 -7.07 12.32
CA ASN A 188 -17.54 -8.39 12.65
C ASN A 188 -16.41 -9.35 13.08
N ALA A 189 -16.36 -9.68 14.37
CA ALA A 189 -15.38 -10.58 14.97
C ALA A 189 -15.32 -11.99 14.36
N ASP A 190 -16.37 -12.43 13.65
CA ASP A 190 -16.41 -13.75 13.02
C ASP A 190 -15.63 -13.80 11.69
N LEU A 191 -15.19 -12.66 11.17
CA LEU A 191 -14.43 -12.54 9.93
C LEU A 191 -12.95 -12.24 10.21
N PRO A 192 -11.99 -12.84 9.50
CA PRO A 192 -10.59 -12.43 9.61
C PRO A 192 -10.34 -11.05 8.97
N ASP A 193 -11.09 -10.75 7.91
CA ASP A 193 -11.08 -9.50 7.17
C ASP A 193 -12.52 -9.05 6.96
N ASP A 194 -12.82 -7.79 7.31
CA ASP A 194 -14.16 -7.20 7.17
C ASP A 194 -14.09 -5.97 6.27
N TYR A 195 -14.87 -5.98 5.20
CA TYR A 195 -14.88 -4.93 4.19
C TYR A 195 -16.22 -4.22 4.15
N ARG A 196 -16.23 -2.94 4.49
CA ARG A 196 -17.44 -2.10 4.54
C ARG A 196 -17.28 -0.83 3.74
N CYS A 197 -18.34 -0.44 3.04
CA CYS A 197 -18.47 0.87 2.42
C CYS A 197 -19.48 1.70 3.20
N PHE A 198 -19.12 2.96 3.43
CA PHE A 198 -19.98 3.94 4.09
C PHE A 198 -20.25 5.10 3.13
N VAL A 199 -21.52 5.37 2.85
CA VAL A 199 -21.92 6.64 2.22
C VAL A 199 -21.83 7.71 3.31
N LEU A 200 -20.87 8.62 3.19
CA LEU A 200 -20.66 9.63 4.21
C LEU A 200 -21.73 10.73 4.11
N ASP A 201 -22.02 11.36 5.26
CA ASP A 201 -22.88 12.55 5.34
C ASP A 201 -22.14 13.80 4.83
N PHE A 202 -21.81 13.78 3.54
CA PHE A 202 -21.16 14.87 2.83
C PHE A 202 -21.57 14.86 1.35
N GLU A 203 -22.28 15.91 0.94
CA GLU A 203 -22.68 16.16 -0.44
C GLU A 203 -21.91 17.34 -1.02
N PHE A 204 -21.39 17.18 -2.24
CA PHE A 204 -20.82 18.29 -2.99
C PHE A 204 -21.96 19.10 -3.62
N THR A 205 -22.30 20.26 -3.08
CA THR A 205 -23.44 21.07 -3.57
C THR A 205 -23.12 21.90 -4.81
N GLU A 206 -21.84 22.01 -5.17
CA GLU A 206 -21.35 22.70 -6.37
C GLU A 206 -20.13 21.98 -6.96
N ASP A 207 -19.86 22.22 -8.25
CA ASP A 207 -18.67 21.69 -8.91
C ASP A 207 -17.41 22.21 -8.18
N SER A 208 -16.55 21.28 -7.77
CA SER A 208 -15.43 21.54 -6.89
C SER A 208 -14.18 20.79 -7.35
N TYR A 209 -13.03 21.19 -6.80
CA TYR A 209 -11.75 20.51 -7.03
C TYR A 209 -11.11 20.15 -5.70
N LEU A 210 -10.73 18.89 -5.54
CA LEU A 210 -9.96 18.42 -4.39
C LEU A 210 -8.46 18.71 -4.61
N THR A 211 -7.88 19.52 -3.72
CA THR A 211 -6.49 19.99 -3.80
C THR A 211 -5.59 19.42 -2.71
N ALA A 212 -6.17 18.82 -1.67
CA ALA A 212 -5.47 17.99 -0.70
C ALA A 212 -6.46 17.07 0.01
N SER A 213 -5.99 15.90 0.44
CA SER A 213 -6.78 14.97 1.23
C SER A 213 -5.93 14.11 2.15
N THR A 214 -6.54 13.66 3.24
CA THR A 214 -6.00 12.58 4.08
C THR A 214 -7.14 11.84 4.77
N VAL A 215 -6.92 10.56 5.05
CA VAL A 215 -7.76 9.78 5.97
C VAL A 215 -7.11 9.83 7.34
N VAL A 216 -7.93 9.88 8.39
CA VAL A 216 -7.52 9.80 9.80
C VAL A 216 -8.28 8.63 10.42
N PRO A 217 -7.65 7.44 10.51
CA PRO A 217 -8.25 6.29 11.18
C PRO A 217 -8.50 6.56 12.66
N ASP A 218 -9.64 6.10 13.19
CA ASP A 218 -9.97 6.22 14.61
C ASP A 218 -9.45 5.00 15.39
N ALA A 219 -9.75 3.79 14.90
CA ALA A 219 -9.21 2.53 15.39
C ALA A 219 -8.08 2.01 14.47
N SER A 220 -6.98 2.76 14.42
CA SER A 220 -5.87 2.50 13.49
C SER A 220 -5.23 1.11 13.62
N ALA A 221 -5.37 0.45 14.78
CA ALA A 221 -4.94 -0.93 15.02
C ALA A 221 -5.77 -1.99 14.26
N LEU A 222 -6.97 -1.63 13.79
CA LEU A 222 -7.88 -2.50 13.03
C LEU A 222 -7.89 -2.19 11.54
N VAL A 223 -7.70 -0.93 11.17
CA VAL A 223 -7.78 -0.47 9.77
C VAL A 223 -6.54 -0.93 8.99
N HIS A 224 -6.74 -1.85 8.06
CA HIS A 224 -5.69 -2.32 7.16
C HIS A 224 -5.47 -1.35 5.99
N HIS A 225 -6.55 -0.89 5.35
CA HIS A 225 -6.51 0.22 4.39
C HIS A 225 -7.88 0.89 4.22
N VAL A 226 -7.87 2.08 3.64
CA VAL A 226 -9.07 2.86 3.29
C VAL A 226 -8.99 3.33 1.84
N LEU A 227 -10.09 3.27 1.12
CA LEU A 227 -10.24 3.89 -0.20
C LEU A 227 -11.42 4.86 -0.15
N VAL A 228 -11.25 6.05 -0.72
CA VAL A 228 -12.29 7.08 -0.71
C VAL A 228 -12.63 7.49 -2.13
N TYR A 229 -13.92 7.54 -2.43
CA TYR A 229 -14.45 7.82 -3.74
C TYR A 229 -15.49 8.95 -3.70
N ALA A 230 -15.61 9.71 -4.79
CA ALA A 230 -16.81 10.47 -5.12
C ALA A 230 -17.65 9.63 -6.07
N LEU A 231 -18.86 9.27 -5.64
CA LEU A 231 -19.89 8.76 -6.53
C LEU A 231 -20.58 9.92 -7.22
N GLY A 232 -20.71 9.84 -8.54
CA GLY A 232 -21.49 10.80 -9.30
C GLY A 232 -22.97 10.79 -8.88
N PRO A 233 -23.71 11.90 -9.05
CA PRO A 233 -25.13 11.98 -8.69
C PRO A 233 -26.00 10.88 -9.29
N GLU A 234 -25.64 10.34 -10.46
CA GLU A 234 -26.32 9.22 -11.10
C GLU A 234 -26.19 7.88 -10.33
N ASP A 235 -25.16 7.74 -9.51
CA ASP A 235 -24.75 6.50 -8.85
C ASP A 235 -25.06 6.47 -7.35
N VAL A 236 -25.34 7.64 -6.76
CA VAL A 236 -25.62 7.80 -5.31
C VAL A 236 -26.77 6.89 -4.87
N ALA A 237 -27.89 6.89 -5.61
CA ALA A 237 -29.06 6.11 -5.26
C ALA A 237 -28.79 4.59 -5.23
N ALA A 238 -27.83 4.11 -6.04
CA ALA A 238 -27.45 2.70 -6.04
C ALA A 238 -26.68 2.34 -4.76
N ALA A 239 -25.74 3.18 -4.33
CA ALA A 239 -25.02 2.96 -3.07
C ALA A 239 -25.92 3.09 -1.84
N GLU A 240 -26.84 4.05 -1.83
CA GLU A 240 -27.83 4.20 -0.75
C GLU A 240 -28.79 3.00 -0.68
N ALA A 241 -29.12 2.38 -1.83
CA ALA A 241 -29.92 1.17 -1.86
C ALA A 241 -29.17 -0.07 -1.32
N LEU A 242 -27.85 -0.14 -1.53
CA LEU A 242 -27.01 -1.19 -0.95
C LEU A 242 -26.91 -1.03 0.58
N ASP A 243 -26.66 0.20 1.04
CA ASP A 243 -26.63 0.55 2.47
C ASP A 243 -27.95 0.19 3.15
N ALA A 244 -29.09 0.57 2.56
CA ALA A 244 -30.41 0.26 3.10
C ALA A 244 -30.79 -1.24 3.06
N ALA A 245 -30.07 -2.05 2.29
CA ALA A 245 -30.34 -3.49 2.16
C ALA A 245 -29.65 -4.34 3.23
N GLU A 246 -28.63 -3.80 3.90
CA GLU A 246 -27.92 -4.47 4.98
C GLU A 246 -28.28 -3.86 6.35
N GLU A 247 -28.18 -4.67 7.41
CA GLU A 247 -28.41 -4.17 8.76
C GLU A 247 -27.14 -3.51 9.32
N GLY A 248 -27.32 -2.36 9.96
CA GLY A 248 -26.26 -1.58 10.57
C GLY A 248 -25.66 -0.54 9.62
N PRO A 249 -24.59 0.15 10.04
CA PRO A 249 -23.97 1.19 9.24
C PRO A 249 -23.16 0.60 8.08
N GLY A 250 -23.33 1.16 6.88
CA GLY A 250 -22.59 0.72 5.70
C GLY A 250 -23.09 -0.61 5.14
N TYR A 251 -22.51 -1.00 4.02
CA TYR A 251 -22.77 -2.27 3.34
C TYR A 251 -21.47 -3.00 3.02
N THR A 252 -21.56 -4.31 2.81
CA THR A 252 -20.42 -5.13 2.42
C THR A 252 -19.98 -4.76 1.01
N CYS A 253 -18.71 -4.41 0.82
CA CYS A 253 -18.20 -4.02 -0.50
C CYS A 253 -16.78 -4.51 -0.74
N PHE A 254 -16.56 -5.19 -1.87
CA PHE A 254 -15.23 -5.69 -2.24
C PHE A 254 -14.84 -5.16 -3.62
N GLY A 255 -13.63 -4.61 -3.73
CA GLY A 255 -13.09 -4.10 -5.00
C GLY A 255 -13.59 -2.71 -5.42
N GLY A 256 -14.66 -2.18 -4.80
CA GLY A 256 -15.14 -0.82 -5.03
C GLY A 256 -16.48 -0.54 -4.34
N PRO A 257 -17.00 0.69 -4.41
CA PRO A 257 -18.24 1.10 -3.74
C PRO A 257 -19.51 0.64 -4.46
N LEU A 258 -19.42 0.18 -5.70
CA LEU A 258 -20.57 -0.36 -6.43
C LEU A 258 -20.23 -1.73 -7.02
N PRO A 259 -21.20 -2.67 -7.07
CA PRO A 259 -21.03 -3.93 -7.76
C PRO A 259 -20.67 -3.70 -9.22
N MET A 260 -19.68 -4.46 -9.69
CA MET A 260 -19.23 -4.43 -11.08
C MET A 260 -20.18 -5.25 -11.97
N GLU A 261 -21.47 -4.89 -12.03
CA GLU A 261 -22.41 -5.53 -12.97
C GLU A 261 -22.10 -5.10 -14.42
N GLY A 262 -21.70 -6.05 -15.27
CA GLY A 262 -21.61 -5.84 -16.73
C GLY A 262 -20.22 -5.86 -17.36
N GLY A 263 -19.14 -5.97 -16.57
CA GLY A 263 -17.77 -6.04 -17.09
C GLY A 263 -17.25 -4.70 -17.63
N MET A 264 -16.02 -4.34 -17.24
CA MET A 264 -15.39 -3.12 -17.78
C MET A 264 -15.17 -3.25 -19.28
N SER A 265 -15.78 -2.37 -20.06
CA SER A 265 -15.18 -1.99 -21.33
C SER A 265 -14.17 -0.88 -21.05
N ALA A 266 -12.97 -0.97 -21.64
CA ALA A 266 -11.96 0.08 -21.60
C ALA A 266 -12.45 1.44 -22.16
N ALA A 267 -13.69 1.51 -22.66
CA ALA A 267 -14.33 2.71 -23.19
C ALA A 267 -15.18 3.48 -22.14
N SER A 268 -15.32 2.98 -20.90
CA SER A 268 -16.17 3.59 -19.87
C SER A 268 -15.39 3.91 -18.58
N SER A 269 -14.28 4.62 -18.68
CA SER A 269 -13.66 5.26 -17.50
C SER A 269 -14.60 6.28 -16.83
N SER A 270 -15.65 6.72 -17.55
CA SER A 270 -16.70 7.62 -17.08
C SER A 270 -17.67 7.01 -16.07
N SER A 271 -17.67 5.69 -15.89
CA SER A 271 -18.57 4.97 -14.97
C SER A 271 -17.85 4.40 -13.75
N LEU A 272 -16.56 4.71 -13.59
CA LEU A 272 -15.86 4.36 -12.36
C LEU A 272 -15.95 5.54 -11.39
N PRO A 273 -16.18 5.26 -10.09
CA PRO A 273 -16.12 6.28 -9.06
C PRO A 273 -14.81 7.06 -9.11
N THR A 274 -14.88 8.38 -8.95
CA THR A 274 -13.68 9.21 -8.90
C THR A 274 -12.94 8.93 -7.60
N GLN A 275 -11.72 8.39 -7.67
CA GLN A 275 -10.91 8.15 -6.47
C GLN A 275 -10.41 9.49 -5.88
N LEU A 276 -10.80 9.77 -4.64
CA LEU A 276 -10.45 11.00 -3.91
C LEU A 276 -9.23 10.82 -2.99
N GLY A 277 -8.96 9.59 -2.58
CA GLY A 277 -7.86 9.28 -1.69
C GLY A 277 -7.77 7.79 -1.38
N ALA A 278 -6.65 7.44 -0.76
CA ALA A 278 -6.41 6.14 -0.16
C ALA A 278 -5.67 6.34 1.16
N TRP A 279 -5.65 5.32 1.99
CA TRP A 279 -4.80 5.28 3.18
C TRP A 279 -4.33 3.85 3.44
N VAL A 280 -3.05 3.74 3.73
CA VAL A 280 -2.37 2.57 4.27
C VAL A 280 -1.46 3.04 5.40
N PRO A 281 -1.06 2.17 6.34
CA PRO A 281 -0.13 2.53 7.39
C PRO A 281 1.13 3.24 6.87
N GLY A 282 1.33 4.47 7.32
CA GLY A 282 2.48 5.31 6.95
C GLY A 282 2.34 6.10 5.66
N LEU A 283 1.17 6.11 5.00
CA LEU A 283 0.90 7.00 3.87
C LEU A 283 0.78 8.46 4.36
N LEU A 284 1.44 9.38 3.66
CA LEU A 284 1.37 10.82 3.94
C LEU A 284 0.14 11.46 3.28
N PRO A 285 -0.34 12.63 3.77
CA PRO A 285 -1.39 13.38 3.11
C PRO A 285 -1.08 13.68 1.65
N ALA A 286 -2.08 13.54 0.77
CA ALA A 286 -1.98 13.98 -0.60
C ALA A 286 -2.15 15.50 -0.65
N ILE A 287 -1.12 16.22 -1.09
CA ILE A 287 -1.17 17.68 -1.28
C ILE A 287 -0.76 17.97 -2.72
N TYR A 288 -1.70 18.46 -3.53
CA TYR A 288 -1.43 18.78 -4.93
C TYR A 288 -0.81 20.18 -5.06
N PRO A 289 0.06 20.40 -6.07
CA PRO A 289 0.58 21.73 -6.39
C PRO A 289 -0.53 22.74 -6.70
N GLU A 290 -0.20 24.03 -6.64
CA GLU A 290 -1.13 25.08 -7.03
C GLU A 290 -1.63 24.89 -8.46
N GLY A 291 -2.94 25.05 -8.67
CA GLY A 291 -3.58 24.85 -9.96
C GLY A 291 -3.75 23.37 -10.36
N VAL A 292 -3.49 22.42 -9.46
CA VAL A 292 -3.71 20.98 -9.70
C VAL A 292 -4.78 20.45 -8.74
N GLY A 293 -5.70 19.62 -9.23
CA GLY A 293 -6.68 18.97 -8.37
C GLY A 293 -7.60 17.98 -9.07
N ILE A 294 -8.36 17.22 -8.30
CA ILE A 294 -9.32 16.23 -8.79
C ILE A 294 -10.69 16.91 -8.97
N PRO A 295 -11.27 16.94 -10.18
CA PRO A 295 -12.60 17.52 -10.40
C PRO A 295 -13.70 16.65 -9.79
N ILE A 296 -14.67 17.29 -9.15
CA ILE A 296 -15.81 16.65 -8.50
C ILE A 296 -17.07 17.41 -8.91
N ARG A 297 -18.09 16.69 -9.37
CA ARG A 297 -19.36 17.28 -9.81
C ARG A 297 -20.28 17.58 -8.64
N ALA A 298 -21.07 18.63 -8.77
CA ALA A 298 -22.22 18.89 -7.91
C ALA A 298 -23.16 17.66 -7.86
N GLY A 299 -23.75 17.42 -6.70
CA GLY A 299 -24.60 16.26 -6.39
C GLY A 299 -23.83 14.96 -6.11
N SER A 300 -22.49 14.97 -6.18
CA SER A 300 -21.70 13.79 -5.81
C SER A 300 -21.75 13.54 -4.31
N ARG A 301 -21.57 12.28 -3.88
CA ARG A 301 -21.43 11.90 -2.46
C ARG A 301 -20.11 11.17 -2.23
N VAL A 302 -19.55 11.33 -1.03
CA VAL A 302 -18.34 10.61 -0.64
C VAL A 302 -18.70 9.20 -0.17
N VAL A 303 -18.00 8.20 -0.69
CA VAL A 303 -18.05 6.83 -0.18
C VAL A 303 -16.67 6.41 0.30
N MET A 304 -16.61 5.90 1.53
CA MET A 304 -15.39 5.38 2.14
C MET A 304 -15.48 3.86 2.26
N GLN A 305 -14.58 3.15 1.59
CA GLN A 305 -14.36 1.72 1.79
C GLN A 305 -13.30 1.53 2.88
N LEU A 306 -13.67 0.86 3.97
CA LEU A 306 -12.80 0.46 5.07
C LEU A 306 -12.59 -1.06 5.00
N HIS A 307 -11.32 -1.45 4.99
CA HIS A 307 -10.90 -2.83 5.16
C HIS A 307 -10.28 -2.99 6.55
N TYR A 308 -10.94 -3.75 7.41
CA TYR A 308 -10.45 -4.09 8.74
C TYR A 308 -9.79 -5.47 8.72
N ASN A 309 -8.63 -5.59 9.37
CA ASN A 309 -8.00 -6.87 9.65
C ASN A 309 -8.08 -7.17 11.14
N LEU A 310 -8.67 -8.32 11.49
CA LEU A 310 -8.99 -8.68 12.87
C LEU A 310 -8.05 -9.75 13.45
N LEU A 311 -6.92 -10.02 12.77
CA LEU A 311 -5.97 -11.03 13.22
C LEU A 311 -5.11 -10.56 14.41
N SER A 312 -4.92 -9.25 14.55
CA SER A 312 -3.98 -8.64 15.51
C SER A 312 -4.62 -7.85 16.64
N ALA A 313 -5.92 -7.58 16.59
CA ALA A 313 -6.61 -6.78 17.59
C ALA A 313 -8.10 -7.13 17.68
N GLU A 314 -8.66 -6.98 18.88
CA GLU A 314 -10.08 -7.17 19.14
C GLU A 314 -10.91 -6.06 18.47
N PRO A 315 -12.09 -6.36 17.91
CA PRO A 315 -12.96 -5.34 17.34
C PRO A 315 -13.38 -4.28 18.36
N VAL A 316 -13.13 -3.02 18.02
CA VAL A 316 -13.61 -1.85 18.75
C VAL A 316 -14.38 -0.95 17.78
N PRO A 317 -15.25 -0.04 18.28
CA PRO A 317 -15.87 0.96 17.42
C PRO A 317 -14.82 1.83 16.73
N ASP A 318 -15.02 2.08 15.44
CA ASP A 318 -14.22 2.94 14.58
C ASP A 318 -15.11 4.03 13.96
N ALA A 319 -14.66 5.28 14.00
CA ALA A 319 -15.29 6.42 13.32
C ALA A 319 -14.27 7.17 12.43
N THR A 320 -13.58 6.43 11.56
CA THR A 320 -12.56 6.96 10.65
C THR A 320 -13.05 8.19 9.86
N GLN A 321 -12.18 9.20 9.71
CA GLN A 321 -12.52 10.47 9.06
C GLN A 321 -11.74 10.69 7.75
N PHE A 322 -12.37 11.40 6.82
CA PHE A 322 -11.76 11.93 5.61
C PHE A 322 -11.69 13.45 5.67
N ALA A 323 -10.48 13.99 5.63
CA ALA A 323 -10.22 15.43 5.61
C ALA A 323 -9.89 15.89 4.20
N MET A 324 -10.47 17.02 3.79
CA MET A 324 -10.40 17.54 2.42
C MET A 324 -10.06 19.04 2.38
N ARG A 325 -9.27 19.43 1.39
CA ARG A 325 -9.15 20.82 0.94
C ARG A 325 -9.79 21.00 -0.43
N LEU A 326 -10.92 21.70 -0.46
CA LEU A 326 -11.68 21.95 -1.68
C LEU A 326 -11.49 23.39 -2.16
N THR A 327 -11.59 23.58 -3.48
CA THR A 327 -11.71 24.90 -4.11
C THR A 327 -12.73 24.85 -5.23
N THR A 328 -13.44 25.94 -5.47
CA THR A 328 -14.33 26.13 -6.62
C THR A 328 -13.63 26.89 -7.75
N THR A 329 -12.41 27.38 -7.51
CA THR A 329 -11.59 27.99 -8.55
C THR A 329 -11.12 26.90 -9.50
N PRO A 330 -11.39 27.02 -10.82
CA PRO A 330 -10.92 26.05 -11.80
C PRO A 330 -9.42 25.84 -11.73
N VAL A 331 -9.02 24.57 -11.65
CA VAL A 331 -7.61 24.16 -11.72
C VAL A 331 -7.09 24.26 -13.15
N THR A 332 -5.81 24.55 -13.32
CA THR A 332 -5.15 24.57 -14.63
C THR A 332 -4.81 23.15 -15.12
N GLN A 333 -4.70 22.19 -14.20
CA GLN A 333 -4.48 20.78 -14.48
C GLN A 333 -5.40 19.90 -13.62
N ALA A 334 -6.31 19.18 -14.28
CA ALA A 334 -7.14 18.17 -13.62
C ALA A 334 -6.38 16.86 -13.48
N ILE A 335 -6.48 16.23 -12.31
CA ILE A 335 -6.04 14.85 -12.07
C ILE A 335 -7.21 13.92 -12.37
N ASP A 336 -6.93 12.87 -13.12
CA ASP A 336 -7.84 11.76 -13.37
C ASP A 336 -7.10 10.45 -13.09
N THR A 337 -7.74 9.51 -12.40
CA THR A 337 -7.15 8.23 -12.05
C THR A 337 -7.66 7.17 -13.02
N HIS A 338 -6.74 6.58 -13.79
CA HIS A 338 -7.08 5.54 -14.76
C HIS A 338 -6.66 4.16 -14.23
N PRO A 339 -7.58 3.36 -13.66
CA PRO A 339 -7.25 2.00 -13.25
C PRO A 339 -7.00 1.12 -14.47
N LEU A 340 -6.01 0.23 -14.36
CA LEU A 340 -5.63 -0.74 -15.39
C LEU A 340 -5.77 -2.19 -14.89
N PRO A 341 -7.00 -2.65 -14.60
CA PRO A 341 -7.23 -3.95 -14.02
C PRO A 341 -7.05 -5.07 -15.05
N LYS A 342 -6.46 -6.19 -14.61
CA LYS A 342 -6.42 -7.44 -15.39
C LYS A 342 -7.58 -8.34 -14.96
N LEU A 343 -8.75 -8.12 -15.54
CA LEU A 343 -9.98 -8.86 -15.18
C LEU A 343 -10.01 -10.31 -15.69
N ASP A 344 -9.30 -10.60 -16.76
CA ASP A 344 -9.13 -11.92 -17.36
C ASP A 344 -7.85 -12.62 -16.85
N LEU A 345 -7.44 -12.31 -15.62
CA LEU A 345 -6.27 -12.90 -14.99
C LEU A 345 -6.39 -14.44 -14.94
N ALA A 346 -5.44 -15.12 -15.58
CA ALA A 346 -5.33 -16.57 -15.53
C ALA A 346 -3.94 -16.97 -15.02
N ILE A 347 -3.90 -17.70 -13.91
CA ILE A 347 -2.69 -18.29 -13.34
C ILE A 347 -2.91 -19.81 -13.29
N PRO A 348 -2.33 -20.59 -14.22
CA PRO A 348 -2.48 -22.04 -14.22
C PRO A 348 -1.94 -22.67 -12.91
N PRO A 349 -2.63 -23.66 -12.32
CA PRO A 349 -2.13 -24.32 -11.11
C PRO A 349 -0.76 -24.97 -11.33
N GLY A 350 0.17 -24.71 -10.41
CA GLY A 350 1.53 -25.28 -10.45
C GLY A 350 2.50 -24.57 -11.41
N GLU A 351 2.04 -23.56 -12.14
CA GLU A 351 2.92 -22.73 -12.97
C GLU A 351 3.85 -21.90 -12.07
N ALA A 352 5.15 -21.95 -12.36
CA ALA A 352 6.16 -21.27 -11.54
C ALA A 352 6.16 -19.76 -11.74
N SER A 353 5.69 -19.28 -12.89
CA SER A 353 5.62 -17.85 -13.22
C SER A 353 4.50 -17.57 -14.22
N ALA A 354 3.66 -16.59 -13.93
CA ALA A 354 2.67 -16.05 -14.86
C ALA A 354 2.84 -14.54 -14.96
N VAL A 355 2.99 -14.02 -16.18
CA VAL A 355 3.12 -12.58 -16.43
C VAL A 355 1.85 -12.08 -17.10
N GLN A 356 1.33 -10.97 -16.61
CA GLN A 356 0.19 -10.28 -17.19
C GLN A 356 0.58 -8.86 -17.55
N THR A 357 0.02 -8.35 -18.65
CA THR A 357 0.30 -7.01 -19.12
C THR A 357 -1.00 -6.35 -19.55
N GLN A 358 -1.11 -5.07 -19.20
CA GLN A 358 -2.20 -4.18 -19.60
C GLN A 358 -1.57 -2.87 -20.07
N PHE A 359 -2.22 -2.19 -21.01
CA PHE A 359 -1.72 -0.95 -21.60
C PHE A 359 -2.77 0.14 -21.53
N PHE A 360 -2.32 1.36 -21.28
CA PHE A 360 -3.06 2.58 -21.52
C PHE A 360 -2.41 3.34 -22.67
N ARG A 361 -3.21 3.80 -23.64
CA ARG A 361 -2.72 4.65 -24.72
C ARG A 361 -3.34 6.04 -24.61
N ASN A 362 -2.51 7.06 -24.37
CA ASN A 362 -2.95 8.43 -24.55
C ASN A 362 -3.31 8.65 -26.03
N SER A 363 -4.60 8.80 -26.31
CA SER A 363 -5.12 9.07 -27.65
C SER A 363 -5.47 10.55 -27.86
N ARG A 364 -5.20 11.41 -26.87
CA ARG A 364 -5.40 12.86 -26.97
C ARG A 364 -4.29 13.46 -27.84
N SER A 365 -4.60 14.57 -28.49
CA SER A 365 -3.62 15.37 -29.25
C SER A 365 -2.67 16.15 -28.35
N THR A 366 -2.96 16.24 -27.05
CA THR A 366 -2.16 16.92 -26.05
C THR A 366 -1.34 15.92 -25.22
N PRO A 367 -0.14 16.30 -24.75
CA PRO A 367 0.60 15.52 -23.77
C PRO A 367 -0.22 15.25 -22.52
N MET A 368 0.07 14.13 -21.87
CA MET A 368 -0.45 13.77 -20.56
C MET A 368 0.73 13.74 -19.59
N THR A 369 0.55 14.37 -18.43
CA THR A 369 1.50 14.27 -17.33
C THR A 369 1.06 13.11 -16.43
N ILE A 370 1.96 12.16 -16.19
CA ILE A 370 1.74 11.09 -15.21
C ILE A 370 2.21 11.63 -13.86
N GLN A 371 1.28 11.83 -12.94
CA GLN A 371 1.58 12.38 -11.61
C GLN A 371 1.98 11.28 -10.61
N GLY A 372 1.52 10.05 -10.82
CA GLY A 372 1.85 8.89 -10.01
C GLY A 372 1.44 7.60 -10.70
N LEU A 373 2.06 6.50 -10.26
CA LEU A 373 1.72 5.13 -10.66
C LEU A 373 1.70 4.29 -9.39
N THR A 374 0.60 3.59 -9.16
CA THR A 374 0.44 2.69 -8.01
C THR A 374 0.22 1.28 -8.51
N GLY A 375 0.94 0.33 -7.92
CA GLY A 375 0.78 -1.09 -8.18
C GLY A 375 -0.09 -1.76 -7.13
N HIS A 376 -0.94 -2.69 -7.54
CA HIS A 376 -1.70 -3.54 -6.63
C HIS A 376 -1.77 -4.97 -7.13
N MET A 377 -1.45 -5.93 -6.26
CA MET A 377 -1.63 -7.36 -6.51
C MET A 377 -2.04 -8.07 -5.22
N HIS A 378 -2.77 -9.17 -5.34
CA HIS A 378 -3.10 -10.03 -4.19
C HIS A 378 -1.95 -10.99 -3.85
N LEU A 379 -2.24 -12.02 -3.05
CA LEU A 379 -1.28 -12.92 -2.40
C LEU A 379 -0.33 -13.71 -3.32
N LEU A 380 -0.65 -13.85 -4.61
CA LEU A 380 0.22 -14.53 -5.59
C LEU A 380 1.18 -13.58 -6.31
N GLY A 381 1.04 -12.27 -6.10
CA GLY A 381 1.92 -11.26 -6.67
C GLY A 381 3.39 -11.48 -6.30
N LYS A 382 4.27 -11.11 -7.23
CA LYS A 382 5.73 -11.19 -7.04
C LYS A 382 6.45 -9.89 -7.38
N SER A 383 6.13 -9.29 -8.53
CA SER A 383 6.76 -8.05 -8.97
C SER A 383 5.81 -7.25 -9.86
N ILE A 384 5.91 -5.92 -9.85
CA ILE A 384 5.15 -5.01 -10.71
C ILE A 384 6.13 -4.14 -11.50
N ARG A 385 5.85 -3.95 -12.80
CA ARG A 385 6.59 -3.01 -13.66
C ARG A 385 5.61 -2.13 -14.43
N GLY A 386 5.66 -0.83 -14.17
CA GLY A 386 5.02 0.23 -14.94
C GLY A 386 6.06 0.94 -15.81
N GLN A 387 5.75 1.13 -17.09
CA GLN A 387 6.63 1.78 -18.05
C GLN A 387 5.88 2.83 -18.85
N VAL A 388 6.57 3.93 -19.16
CA VAL A 388 6.08 4.94 -20.08
C VAL A 388 6.79 4.75 -21.41
N VAL A 389 6.02 4.37 -22.43
CA VAL A 389 6.54 4.25 -23.80
C VAL A 389 6.21 5.53 -24.56
N ARG A 390 7.24 6.30 -24.93
CA ARG A 390 7.13 7.57 -25.65
C ARG A 390 6.83 7.33 -27.14
N ALA A 391 6.38 8.38 -27.83
CA ALA A 391 5.98 8.29 -29.25
C ALA A 391 7.16 7.94 -30.19
N ASP A 392 8.39 8.19 -29.78
CA ASP A 392 9.62 7.83 -30.50
C ASP A 392 10.11 6.40 -30.17
N GLY A 393 9.41 5.68 -29.28
CA GLY A 393 9.77 4.34 -28.83
C GLY A 393 10.68 4.30 -27.60
N THR A 394 11.09 5.44 -27.06
CA THR A 394 11.88 5.49 -25.82
C THR A 394 11.04 4.96 -24.66
N GLU A 395 11.62 4.06 -23.86
CA GLU A 395 11.00 3.53 -22.64
C GLU A 395 11.59 4.20 -21.41
N GLU A 396 10.72 4.68 -20.54
CA GLU A 396 11.07 5.24 -19.24
C GLU A 396 10.47 4.38 -18.13
N CYS A 397 11.25 4.16 -17.07
CA CYS A 397 10.74 3.48 -15.88
C CYS A 397 9.76 4.40 -15.18
N GLY A 398 8.51 3.95 -15.00
CA GLY A 398 7.50 4.71 -14.26
C GLY A 398 7.29 4.18 -12.85
N LEU A 399 7.32 2.85 -12.69
CA LEU A 399 7.26 2.17 -11.40
C LEU A 399 7.92 0.80 -11.53
N ARG A 400 8.76 0.42 -10.57
CA ARG A 400 9.33 -0.92 -10.49
C ARG A 400 9.25 -1.37 -9.04
N ILE A 401 8.55 -2.47 -8.80
CA ILE A 401 8.47 -3.13 -7.50
C ILE A 401 8.98 -4.56 -7.72
N PRO A 402 10.25 -4.85 -7.41
CA PRO A 402 10.87 -6.15 -7.68
C PRO A 402 10.35 -7.24 -6.73
N ASP A 403 10.03 -6.86 -5.49
CA ASP A 403 9.59 -7.76 -4.43
C ASP A 403 8.27 -7.26 -3.82
N TRP A 404 7.14 -7.64 -4.42
CA TRP A 404 5.81 -7.28 -3.96
C TRP A 404 5.47 -7.93 -2.62
N ASP A 405 5.04 -7.11 -1.66
CA ASP A 405 4.46 -7.53 -0.39
C ASP A 405 3.03 -7.00 -0.28
N PHE A 406 2.06 -7.92 -0.16
CA PHE A 406 0.64 -7.57 -0.05
C PHE A 406 0.32 -6.69 1.17
N ASN A 407 1.15 -6.77 2.22
CA ASN A 407 0.93 -5.99 3.45
C ASN A 407 1.37 -4.53 3.30
N TRP A 408 2.09 -4.18 2.22
CA TRP A 408 2.67 -2.85 2.03
C TRP A 408 2.23 -2.20 0.72
N GLN A 409 0.95 -1.84 0.59
CA GLN A 409 0.37 -1.32 -0.66
C GLN A 409 0.54 0.22 -0.81
N GLN A 410 1.79 0.69 -0.79
CA GLN A 410 2.13 2.11 -0.83
C GLN A 410 2.26 2.67 -2.24
#